data_AF-A0AAC9AZM6-F1
#
_entry.id   AF-A0AAC9AZM6-F1
#
_cell.length_a   1.000
_cell.length_b   1.000
_cell.length_c   1.000
_cell.angle_alpha   90.00
_cell.angle_beta   90.00
_cell.angle_gamma   90.00
#
_symmetry.space_group_name_H-M   'P 1'
#
loop_
_entity.id
_entity.type
_entity.pdbx_description
1 polymer ?
#
loop_
_entity_poly.entity_id
_entity_poly.type
_entity_poly.pdbx_seq_one_letter_code
_entity_poly.pdbx_strand_id
1 'polypeptide(L)'
;MNKPMTLNVRISGVLSDFVAAHVGDDGAYENVSEYVRDLIRRDKERNERDMYERLKAELTHAFGEPESSYAALDADSVIARNRRG
;
A
#
# COMPACT_ATOMS: atom_id res chain seq x y z
N MET A 1 14.96 -14.58 9.92
CA MET A 1 13.89 -15.55 9.57
C MET A 1 12.55 -14.91 9.88
N ASN A 2 11.67 -14.76 8.88
CA ASN A 2 10.33 -14.22 9.11
C ASN A 2 9.48 -15.31 9.78
N LYS A 3 8.95 -15.04 10.98
CA LYS A 3 8.18 -16.02 11.75
C LYS A 3 6.78 -16.17 11.13
N PRO A 4 6.30 -17.39 10.84
CA PRO A 4 4.93 -17.56 10.37
C PRO A 4 3.94 -17.03 11.43
N MET A 5 2.98 -16.23 10.99
CA MET A 5 1.88 -15.72 11.80
C MET A 5 0.61 -16.52 11.49
N THR A 6 -0.06 -17.02 12.51
CA THR A 6 -1.36 -17.68 12.38
C THR A 6 -2.47 -16.65 12.56
N LEU A 7 -3.41 -16.61 11.61
CA LEU A 7 -4.59 -15.74 11.65
C LEU A 7 -5.85 -16.61 11.61
N ASN A 8 -6.75 -16.44 12.58
CA ASN A 8 -8.07 -17.08 12.57
C ASN A 8 -9.11 -16.08 12.11
N VAL A 9 -9.82 -16.38 11.01
CA VAL A 9 -10.81 -15.48 10.41
C VAL A 9 -12.16 -16.18 10.39
N ARG A 10 -13.20 -15.51 10.90
CA ARG A 10 -14.58 -15.97 10.78
C ARG A 10 -15.20 -15.35 9.53
N ILE A 11 -15.62 -16.18 8.60
CA ILE A 11 -16.35 -15.78 7.38
C ILE A 11 -17.77 -16.32 7.51
N SER A 12 -18.78 -15.50 7.22
CA SER A 12 -20.20 -15.89 7.36
C SER A 12 -21.09 -15.20 6.34
N GLY A 13 -22.29 -15.73 6.13
CA GLY A 13 -23.25 -15.22 5.16
C GLY A 13 -22.73 -15.28 3.72
N VAL A 14 -23.06 -14.28 2.92
CA VAL A 14 -22.74 -14.22 1.47
C VAL A 14 -21.25 -14.39 1.15
N LEU A 15 -20.35 -13.99 2.05
CA LEU A 15 -18.91 -14.17 1.86
C LEU A 15 -18.49 -15.63 2.04
N SER A 16 -19.18 -16.38 2.91
CA SER A 16 -18.92 -17.82 3.08
C SER A 16 -19.31 -18.57 1.81
N ASP A 17 -20.48 -18.26 1.26
CA ASP A 17 -20.97 -18.88 0.02
C ASP A 17 -20.04 -18.55 -1.15
N PHE A 18 -19.59 -17.29 -1.24
CA PHE A 18 -18.63 -16.86 -2.27
C PHE A 18 -17.31 -17.64 -2.16
N VAL A 19 -16.72 -17.73 -0.96
CA VAL A 19 -15.46 -18.45 -0.76
C VAL A 19 -15.64 -19.94 -1.07
N ALA A 20 -16.75 -20.55 -0.63
CA ALA A 20 -17.05 -21.95 -0.92
C ALA A 20 -17.18 -22.24 -2.43
N ALA A 21 -17.69 -21.30 -3.22
CA ALA A 21 -17.78 -21.44 -4.67
C ALA A 21 -16.44 -21.29 -5.42
N HIS A 22 -15.41 -20.72 -4.76
CA HIS A 22 -14.10 -20.46 -5.38
C HIS A 22 -12.98 -21.35 -4.81
N VAL A 23 -13.30 -22.19 -3.82
CA VAL A 23 -12.34 -23.04 -3.11
C VAL A 23 -12.78 -24.50 -3.20
N GLY A 24 -11.86 -25.40 -3.55
CA GLY A 24 -12.12 -26.83 -3.70
C GLY A 24 -11.65 -27.36 -5.06
N ASP A 25 -11.97 -28.61 -5.38
CA ASP A 25 -11.44 -29.31 -6.58
C ASP A 25 -11.78 -28.62 -7.90
N ASP A 26 -12.95 -27.98 -7.99
CA ASP A 26 -13.39 -27.19 -9.15
C ASP A 26 -13.16 -25.66 -8.97
N GLY A 27 -12.60 -25.26 -7.83
CA GLY A 27 -12.36 -23.87 -7.46
C GLY A 27 -11.02 -23.35 -7.99
N ALA A 28 -10.86 -22.03 -8.03
CA ALA A 28 -9.59 -21.40 -8.42
C ALA A 28 -8.49 -21.52 -7.34
N TYR A 29 -8.84 -21.98 -6.13
CA TYR A 29 -7.97 -22.10 -4.98
C TYR A 29 -8.19 -23.44 -4.27
N GLU A 30 -7.13 -24.06 -3.76
CA GLU A 30 -7.23 -25.35 -3.07
C GLU A 30 -7.84 -25.22 -1.67
N ASN A 31 -7.59 -24.09 -0.99
CA ASN A 31 -8.11 -23.85 0.36
C ASN A 31 -8.33 -22.35 0.65
N VAL A 32 -9.13 -22.08 1.68
CA VAL A 32 -9.46 -20.72 2.12
C VAL A 32 -8.21 -19.93 2.52
N SER A 33 -7.24 -20.58 3.16
CA SER A 33 -6.00 -19.91 3.59
C SER A 33 -5.15 -19.45 2.40
N GLU A 34 -5.21 -20.14 1.28
CA GLU A 34 -4.59 -19.70 0.02
C GLU A 34 -5.30 -18.48 -0.55
N TYR A 35 -6.63 -18.54 -0.63
CA TYR A 35 -7.42 -17.41 -1.11
C TYR A 35 -7.18 -16.15 -0.27
N VAL A 36 -7.17 -16.27 1.06
CA VAL A 36 -6.87 -15.14 1.97
C VAL A 36 -5.45 -14.61 1.77
N ARG A 37 -4.45 -15.48 1.59
CA ARG A 37 -3.07 -15.05 1.29
C ARG A 37 -2.99 -14.28 -0.02
N ASP A 38 -3.73 -14.71 -1.04
CA ASP A 38 -3.78 -14.00 -2.31
C ASP A 38 -4.48 -12.65 -2.20
N LEU A 39 -5.60 -12.56 -1.46
CA LEU A 39 -6.25 -11.29 -1.17
C LEU A 39 -5.34 -10.30 -0.44
N ILE A 40 -4.59 -10.76 0.57
CA ILE A 40 -3.62 -9.92 1.29
C ILE A 40 -2.51 -9.45 0.35
N ARG A 41 -2.03 -10.30 -0.56
CA ARG A 41 -1.01 -9.91 -1.55
C ARG A 41 -1.53 -8.83 -2.49
N ARG A 42 -2.73 -9.00 -3.04
CA ARG A 42 -3.37 -8.01 -3.92
C ARG A 42 -3.66 -6.70 -3.19
N ASP A 43 -4.04 -6.77 -1.92
CA ASP A 43 -4.24 -5.58 -1.08
C ASP A 43 -2.93 -4.82 -0.84
N LYS A 44 -1.87 -5.53 -0.47
CA LYS A 44 -0.53 -4.96 -0.35
C LYS A 44 -0.08 -4.28 -1.65
N GLU A 45 -0.18 -4.97 -2.78
CA GLU A 45 0.22 -4.43 -4.08
C GLU A 45 -0.57 -3.20 -4.48
N ARG A 46 -1.87 -3.17 -4.18
CA ARG A 46 -2.71 -1.99 -4.40
C ARG A 46 -2.28 -0.83 -3.52
N ASN A 47 -2.12 -1.04 -2.22
CA ASN A 47 -1.70 0.00 -1.29
C ASN A 47 -0.34 0.59 -1.67
N GLU A 48 0.63 -0.26 -2.03
CA GLU A 48 1.96 0.19 -2.46
C GLU A 48 1.91 1.00 -3.76
N ARG A 49 1.12 0.56 -4.75
CA ARG A 49 0.92 1.30 -5.99
C ARG A 49 0.25 2.65 -5.74
N ASP A 50 -0.80 2.69 -4.94
CA ASP A 50 -1.54 3.92 -4.66
C ASP A 50 -0.65 4.94 -3.92
N MET A 51 0.16 4.47 -2.97
CA MET A 51 1.16 5.30 -2.29
C MET A 51 2.22 5.83 -3.26
N TYR A 52 2.73 4.97 -4.15
CA TYR A 52 3.72 5.36 -5.15
C TYR A 52 3.17 6.39 -6.13
N GLU A 53 1.99 6.16 -6.71
CA GLU A 53 1.37 7.08 -7.67
C GLU A 53 1.05 8.43 -7.02
N ARG A 54 0.60 8.43 -5.76
CA ARG A 54 0.41 9.68 -5.00
C ARG A 54 1.71 10.47 -4.86
N LEU A 55 2.79 9.83 -4.41
CA LEU A 55 4.08 10.49 -4.24
C LEU A 55 4.63 10.99 -5.58
N LYS A 56 4.53 10.17 -6.63
CA LYS A 56 4.95 10.54 -7.97
C LYS A 56 4.18 11.75 -8.50
N ALA A 57 2.87 11.80 -8.31
CA ALA A 57 2.05 12.94 -8.72
C ALA A 57 2.43 14.22 -7.97
N GLU A 58 2.64 14.13 -6.65
CA GLU A 58 3.08 15.24 -5.82
C GLU A 58 4.44 15.79 -6.27
N LEU A 59 5.43 14.92 -6.46
CA LEU A 59 6.76 15.32 -6.91
C LEU A 59 6.72 15.88 -8.34
N THR A 60 5.97 15.24 -9.25
CA THR A 60 5.85 15.71 -10.64
C THR A 60 5.25 17.11 -10.69
N HIS A 61 4.24 17.38 -9.86
CA HIS A 61 3.67 18.72 -9.73
C HIS A 61 4.70 19.71 -9.17
N ALA A 62 5.37 19.37 -8.06
CA ALA A 62 6.33 20.27 -7.42
C ALA A 62 7.54 20.58 -8.33
N PHE A 63 8.05 19.59 -9.07
CA PHE A 63 9.21 19.76 -9.94
C PHE A 63 8.87 20.31 -11.33
N GLY A 64 7.59 20.28 -11.73
CA GLY A 64 7.12 20.82 -13.02
C GLY A 64 7.07 22.35 -13.08
N GLU A 65 7.31 23.03 -11.96
CA GLU A 65 7.34 24.48 -11.88
C GLU A 65 8.53 25.09 -12.65
N PRO A 66 8.42 26.31 -13.20
CA PRO A 66 9.52 26.99 -13.88
C PRO A 66 10.71 27.24 -12.94
N GLU A 67 11.95 27.22 -13.46
CA GLU A 67 13.15 27.45 -12.64
C GLU A 67 13.10 28.79 -11.86
N SER A 68 12.42 29.80 -12.40
CA SER A 68 12.21 31.09 -11.75
C SER A 68 11.36 31.05 -10.47
N SER A 69 10.59 29.97 -10.23
CA SER A 69 9.82 29.79 -8.98
C SER A 69 10.67 29.23 -7.84
N TYR A 70 11.86 28.70 -8.14
CA TYR A 70 12.78 28.16 -7.16
C TYR A 70 13.60 29.27 -6.51
N ALA A 71 13.86 29.12 -5.21
CA ALA A 71 14.74 30.00 -4.47
C ALA A 71 16.00 29.24 -4.03
N ALA A 72 17.14 29.92 -4.06
CA ALA A 72 18.37 29.38 -3.47
C ALA A 72 18.14 29.12 -1.97
N LEU A 73 18.46 27.91 -1.52
CA LEU A 73 18.27 27.49 -0.14
C LEU A 73 19.58 26.96 0.42
N ASP A 74 19.97 27.51 1.58
CA ASP A 74 21.14 27.09 2.34
C ASP A 74 20.70 26.28 3.58
N ALA A 75 21.48 25.23 3.89
CA ALA A 75 21.17 24.32 4.97
C ALA A 75 21.25 24.99 6.35
N ASP A 76 22.25 25.84 6.59
CA ASP A 76 22.43 26.54 7.87
C ASP A 76 21.27 27.50 8.14
N SER A 77 20.79 28.18 7.09
CA SER A 77 19.63 29.07 7.12
C SER A 77 18.35 28.33 7.52
N VAL A 78 18.13 27.10 7.04
CA VAL A 78 16.99 26.25 7.42
C VAL A 78 17.07 25.82 8.88
N ILE A 79 18.23 25.37 9.33
CA ILE A 79 18.46 24.91 10.71
C ILE A 79 18.24 26.06 11.69
N ALA A 80 18.77 27.25 11.38
CA ALA A 80 18.60 28.43 12.22
C ALA A 80 17.14 28.85 12.35
N ARG A 81 16.34 28.75 11.28
CA ARG A 81 14.89 29.02 11.30
C ARG A 81 14.14 28.08 12.23
N ASN A 82 14.39 26.77 12.11
CA ASN A 82 13.65 25.75 12.88
C ASN A 82 14.04 25.69 14.36
N ARG A 83 15.16 26.30 14.77
CA ARG A 83 15.55 26.45 16.19
C ARG A 83 14.88 27.63 16.90
N ARG A 84 14.25 28.54 16.15
CA ARG A 84 13.60 29.76 16.68
C ARG A 84 12.08 29.61 16.86
N GLY A 85 11.50 28.50 16.41
CA GLY A 85 10.11 28.12 16.66
C GLY A 85 10.04 27.03 17.73
#